data_AF-A0A314XQP7-F1
#
_entry.id   AF-A0A314XQP7-F1
#
_cell.length_a   1.000
_cell.length_b   1.000
_cell.length_c   1.000
_cell.angle_alpha   90.00
_cell.angle_beta   90.00
_cell.angle_gamma   90.00
#
_symmetry.space_group_name_H-M   'P 1'
#
loop_
_entity.id
_entity.type
_entity.pdbx_description
1 polymer ?
#
loop_
_entity_poly.entity_id
_entity_poly.type
_entity_poly.pdbx_seq_one_letter_code
_entity_poly.pdbx_strand_id
1 'polypeptide(L)'
;MIPHKTKHGFAAALARLKAYEGVPDAPYDKIKRMVIPDALKYSSVAVQELENKRKERAQLAYERKKQLNKLRVKAEKKPRYENVVED
;
A
#
# COMPACT_ATOMS: atom_id res chain seq x y z
N MET A 1 -8.63 -3.40 23.12
CA MET A 1 -7.98 -4.08 24.26
C MET A 1 -8.60 -5.46 24.43
N ILE A 2 -7.80 -6.50 24.62
CA ILE A 2 -8.24 -7.89 24.62
C ILE A 2 -8.04 -8.51 26.02
N PRO A 3 -8.96 -9.37 26.51
CA PRO A 3 -8.80 -10.07 27.79
C PRO A 3 -7.70 -11.15 27.74
N HIS A 4 -6.44 -10.71 27.85
CA HIS A 4 -5.22 -11.49 27.67
C HIS A 4 -4.98 -12.62 28.68
N LYS A 5 -5.76 -12.69 29.77
CA LYS A 5 -5.65 -13.79 30.76
C LYS A 5 -6.45 -15.03 30.37
N THR A 6 -7.41 -14.86 29.46
CA THR A 6 -8.24 -15.99 28.98
C THR A 6 -7.48 -16.78 27.92
N LYS A 7 -7.74 -18.09 27.83
CA LYS A 7 -7.19 -18.94 26.76
C LYS A 7 -7.48 -18.35 25.38
N HIS A 8 -8.70 -17.84 25.19
CA HIS A 8 -9.10 -17.18 23.95
C HIS A 8 -8.32 -15.90 23.68
N GLY A 9 -8.22 -14.99 24.67
CA GLY A 9 -7.55 -13.71 24.50
C GLY A 9 -6.04 -13.85 24.25
N PHE A 10 -5.35 -14.72 25.00
CA PHE A 10 -3.91 -14.95 24.83
C PHE A 10 -3.61 -15.74 23.55
N ALA A 11 -4.19 -16.94 23.41
CA ALA A 11 -3.78 -17.88 22.37
C ALA A 11 -4.42 -17.61 21.01
N ALA A 12 -5.68 -17.15 20.96
CA ALA A 12 -6.38 -16.98 19.69
C ALA A 12 -6.25 -15.55 19.13
N ALA A 13 -6.29 -14.54 20.00
CA ALA A 13 -6.37 -13.17 19.54
C ALA A 13 -4.99 -12.46 19.49
N LEU A 14 -4.21 -12.52 20.57
CA LEU A 14 -2.88 -11.88 20.59
C LEU A 14 -1.87 -12.55 19.66
N ALA A 15 -1.91 -13.89 19.52
CA ALA A 15 -1.02 -14.62 18.61
C ALA A 15 -1.18 -14.23 17.12
N ARG A 16 -2.33 -13.66 16.74
CA ARG A 16 -2.58 -13.19 15.36
C ARG A 16 -1.98 -11.82 15.08
N LEU A 17 -1.78 -11.00 16.11
CA LEU A 17 -1.28 -9.65 15.97
C LEU A 17 0.24 -9.67 15.80
N LYS A 18 0.73 -9.09 14.71
CA LYS A 18 2.15 -8.80 14.47
C LYS A 18 2.33 -7.29 14.41
N ALA A 19 3.13 -6.74 15.30
CA ALA A 19 3.43 -5.31 15.35
C ALA A 19 4.93 -5.11 15.15
N TYR A 20 5.28 -4.12 14.33
CA TYR A 20 6.66 -3.75 14.02
C TYR A 20 6.80 -2.23 14.12
N GLU A 21 7.97 -1.76 14.51
CA GLU A 21 8.32 -0.34 14.42
C GLU A 21 8.83 -0.04 13.00
N GLY A 22 8.30 1.01 12.37
CA GLY A 22 8.52 1.28 10.95
C GLY A 22 7.88 0.24 10.03
N VAL A 23 8.31 0.20 8.76
CA VAL A 23 7.90 -0.86 7.84
C VAL A 23 9.07 -1.84 7.67
N PRO A 24 8.94 -3.09 8.13
CA PRO A 24 9.92 -4.11 7.82
C PRO A 24 9.99 -4.37 6.31
N ASP A 25 11.12 -4.93 5.86
CA ASP A 25 11.34 -5.36 4.48
C ASP A 25 10.34 -6.49 4.05
N ALA A 26 10.64 -7.25 3.00
CA ALA A 26 9.72 -8.24 2.43
C ALA A 26 9.12 -9.19 3.50
N PRO A 27 7.78 -9.43 3.50
CA PRO A 27 6.79 -9.10 2.46
C PRO A 27 6.04 -7.77 2.65
N TYR A 28 6.20 -7.07 3.77
CA TYR A 28 5.31 -5.97 4.18
C TYR A 28 5.50 -4.67 3.37
N ASP A 29 6.63 -4.52 2.67
CA ASP A 29 6.84 -3.37 1.79
C ASP A 29 6.00 -3.42 0.49
N LYS A 30 5.68 -4.64 0.02
CA LYS A 30 4.95 -4.84 -1.25
C LYS A 30 3.44 -4.93 -1.07
N ILE A 31 2.96 -5.16 0.14
CA ILE A 31 1.53 -5.29 0.45
C ILE A 31 0.90 -3.90 0.59
N LYS A 32 -0.33 -3.74 0.10
CA LYS A 32 -1.10 -2.49 0.27
C LYS A 32 -1.38 -2.27 1.75
N ARG A 33 -0.84 -1.18 2.31
CA ARG A 33 -1.08 -0.78 3.71
C ARG A 33 -2.48 -0.17 3.84
N MET A 34 -3.19 -0.59 4.88
CA MET A 34 -4.51 -0.06 5.24
C MET A 34 -4.35 0.89 6.43
N VAL A 35 -5.16 1.95 6.45
CA VAL A 35 -5.17 2.97 7.50
C VAL A 35 -6.57 3.04 8.09
N ILE A 36 -6.67 3.11 9.42
CA ILE A 36 -7.94 3.33 10.12
C ILE A 36 -8.11 4.85 10.30
N PRO A 37 -9.05 5.52 9.60
CA PRO A 37 -9.13 6.99 9.58
C PRO A 37 -9.36 7.63 10.95
N ASP A 38 -10.18 7.01 11.79
CA ASP A 38 -10.56 7.54 13.11
C ASP A 38 -9.36 7.65 14.09
N ALA A 39 -8.27 6.94 13.82
CA ALA A 39 -7.07 6.91 14.65
C ALA A 39 -6.01 7.97 14.28
N LEU A 40 -6.20 8.72 13.18
CA LEU A 40 -5.18 9.62 12.61
C LEU A 40 -5.05 11.00 13.28
N LYS A 41 -5.54 11.17 14.51
CA LYS A 41 -5.68 12.50 15.10
C LYS A 41 -4.35 13.15 15.52
N TYR A 42 -3.28 12.37 15.76
CA TYR A 42 -1.93 12.88 16.06
C TYR A 42 -0.85 11.86 15.65
N SER A 43 0.08 12.26 14.78
CA SER A 43 1.29 11.48 14.50
C SER A 43 2.52 12.40 14.45
N SER A 44 3.14 12.62 15.60
CA SER A 44 4.44 13.31 15.70
C SER A 44 5.57 12.28 15.86
N VAL A 45 6.34 12.14 14.78
CA VAL A 45 7.80 11.97 14.71
C VAL A 45 8.46 10.94 15.64
N ALA A 46 8.92 9.82 15.06
CA ALA A 46 10.04 9.03 15.61
C ALA A 46 10.82 8.17 14.59
N VAL A 47 10.42 8.02 13.32
CA VAL A 47 11.10 7.10 12.38
C VAL A 47 11.34 7.77 11.03
N GLN A 48 12.18 8.81 10.98
CA GLN A 48 12.39 9.57 9.74
C GLN A 48 13.42 8.92 8.80
N GLU A 49 14.51 8.37 9.34
CA GLU A 49 15.65 7.92 8.52
C GLU A 49 15.34 6.65 7.71
N LEU A 50 14.73 5.64 8.33
CA LEU A 50 14.31 4.41 7.66
C LEU A 50 13.13 4.64 6.69
N GLU A 51 12.28 5.62 6.98
CA GLU A 51 11.15 5.96 6.12
C GLU A 51 11.60 6.68 4.84
N ASN A 52 12.66 7.49 4.90
CA ASN A 52 13.21 8.19 3.74
C ASN A 52 13.78 7.23 2.69
N LYS A 53 14.54 6.21 3.10
CA LYS A 53 15.07 5.17 2.20
C LYS A 53 13.96 4.38 1.50
N ARG A 54 12.83 4.15 2.16
CA ARG A 54 11.63 3.54 1.56
C ARG A 54 10.94 4.49 0.57
N LYS A 55 10.85 5.78 0.91
CA LYS A 55 10.24 6.81 0.05
C LYS A 55 10.96 6.93 -1.29
N GLU A 56 12.28 6.83 -1.32
CA GLU A 56 13.07 6.82 -2.56
C GLU A 56 12.72 5.64 -3.49
N ARG A 57 12.67 4.42 -2.95
CA ARG A 57 12.26 3.22 -3.72
C ARG A 57 10.82 3.33 -4.21
N ALA A 58 9.93 3.84 -3.36
CA ALA A 58 8.53 4.06 -3.71
C ALA A 58 8.38 5.12 -4.81
N GLN A 59 9.20 6.17 -4.81
CA GLN A 59 9.20 7.22 -5.82
C GLN A 59 9.52 6.67 -7.21
N LEU A 60 10.54 5.84 -7.34
CA LEU A 60 10.89 5.17 -8.61
C LEU A 60 9.77 4.26 -9.12
N ALA A 61 9.04 3.58 -8.24
CA ALA A 61 7.89 2.78 -8.62
C ALA A 61 6.69 3.66 -9.05
N TYR A 62 6.46 4.76 -8.32
CA TYR A 62 5.39 5.71 -8.60
C TYR A 62 5.58 6.38 -9.96
N GLU A 63 6.79 6.85 -10.27
CA GLU A 63 7.11 7.50 -11.55
C GLU A 63 6.89 6.56 -12.73
N ARG A 64 7.36 5.31 -12.64
CA ARG A 64 7.10 4.29 -13.66
C ARG A 64 5.61 4.04 -13.87
N LYS A 65 4.85 3.89 -12.78
CA LYS A 65 3.39 3.67 -12.84
C LYS A 65 2.65 4.88 -13.41
N LYS A 66 3.09 6.10 -13.09
CA LYS A 66 2.52 7.36 -13.61
C LYS A 66 2.65 7.44 -15.13
N GLN A 67 3.84 7.14 -15.67
CA GLN A 67 4.06 7.14 -17.13
C GLN A 67 3.23 6.06 -17.84
N LEU A 68 3.18 4.84 -17.28
CA LEU A 68 2.36 3.76 -17.82
C LEU A 68 0.85 4.12 -17.82
N ASN A 69 0.33 4.68 -16.73
CA ASN A 69 -1.07 5.09 -16.65
C ASN A 69 -1.40 6.20 -17.65
N LYS A 70 -0.49 7.15 -17.87
CA LYS A 70 -0.66 8.19 -18.90
C LYS A 70 -0.77 7.59 -20.30
N LEU A 71 0.05 6.59 -20.61
CA LEU A 71 0.00 5.87 -21.89
C LEU A 71 -1.29 5.04 -22.02
N ARG A 72 -1.74 4.38 -20.95
CA ARG A 72 -3.01 3.61 -20.93
C ARG A 72 -4.22 4.49 -21.20
N VAL A 73 -4.34 5.63 -20.52
CA VAL A 73 -5.43 6.59 -20.76
C VAL A 73 -5.38 7.16 -22.18
N LYS A 74 -4.18 7.40 -22.72
CA LYS A 74 -4.02 7.84 -24.11
C LYS A 74 -4.48 6.77 -25.11
N ALA A 75 -4.20 5.49 -24.83
CA ALA A 75 -4.63 4.38 -25.66
C ALA A 75 -6.14 4.11 -25.57
N GLU A 76 -6.74 4.25 -24.38
CA GLU A 76 -8.20 4.14 -24.17
C GLU A 76 -8.98 5.24 -24.90
N LYS A 77 -8.44 6.46 -24.93
CA LYS A 77 -9.05 7.59 -25.64
C LYS A 77 -8.89 7.52 -27.16
N LYS A 78 -7.96 6.71 -27.67
CA LYS A 78 -7.77 6.54 -29.12
C LYS A 78 -8.81 5.53 -29.60
N PRO A 79 -9.75 5.89 -30.49
CA PRO A 79 -10.66 4.90 -31.04
C PRO A 79 -9.83 3.81 -31.75
N ARG A 80 -10.14 2.54 -31.48
CA ARG A 80 -9.71 1.47 -32.37
C ARG A 80 -10.45 1.73 -33.68
N TYR A 81 -9.71 1.85 -34.77
CA TYR A 81 -10.23 2.09 -36.11
C TYR A 81 -11.52 1.30 -36.36
N GLU A 82 -12.53 2.00 -36.88
CA GLU A 82 -13.68 1.42 -37.56
C GLU A 82 -13.18 0.38 -38.57
N ASN A 83 -13.54 -0.89 -38.39
CA ASN A 83 -13.59 -1.82 -39.50
C ASN A 83 -14.95 -1.61 -40.18
N VAL A 84 -15.06 -0.50 -40.91
CA VAL A 84 -15.89 -0.45 -42.11
C VAL A 84 -15.08 -1.22 -43.15
N VAL A 85 -15.46 -2.46 -43.40
CA VAL A 85 -15.20 -3.09 -44.69
C VAL A 85 -16.56 -3.15 -45.37
N GLU A 86 -16.72 -2.28 -46.35
CA GLU A 86 -17.77 -2.30 -47.35
C GLU A 86 -17.71 -3.63 -48.10
N ASP A 87 -18.84 -4.35 -48.16
CA ASP A 87 -19.38 -5.11 -49.29
C ASP A 87 -20.85 -5.49 -48.97
#